data_AF-A0A559VJ89-F1
#
_entry.id   AF-A0A559VJ89-F1
#
_cell.length_a   1.000
_cell.length_b   1.000
_cell.length_c   1.000
_cell.angle_alpha   90.00
_cell.angle_beta   90.00
_cell.angle_gamma   90.00
#
_symmetry.space_group_name_H-M   'P 1'
#
loop_
_entity.id
_entity.type
_entity.pdbx_description
1 polymer ?
#
loop_
_entity_poly.entity_id
_entity_poly.type
_entity_poly.pdbx_seq_one_letter_code
_entity_poly.pdbx_strand_id
1 'polypeptide(L)'
;MIRRVTVPGLFPPPTYSHASVVEAGTKLAFLAGAVPLDAKGEVVGAGDPVRQAEQVVANLREQLRSVGSDLEHVVATDVYVVSGEPSVLSAVWEVVEASGLSRGPHSSTLLGVACLGYTGQLVEITATAVVPEREEGGVTAEPVLRRAVAADARAVADVWLRSYDAALPTVVRPRSDDDVRDYFREVVVPSRETWVAATGDGEIVGMMVLAGDELSQLYLDPGWRGRGIGDRFVALAKERSPGGLGLWTFQVNEPAHRFYERHGFVAVEYTDGRDNEEREPDVRYEWRP
;
A
#
# COMPACT_ATOMS: atom_id res chain seq x y z
N MET A 1 -1.15 -9.39 -18.64
CA MET A 1 -0.18 -10.51 -18.49
C MET A 1 1.05 -10.21 -19.34
N ILE A 2 2.26 -10.44 -18.84
CA ILE A 2 3.51 -10.28 -19.61
C ILE A 2 3.90 -11.64 -20.19
N ARG A 3 4.07 -11.72 -21.50
CA ARG A 3 4.62 -12.90 -22.19
C ARG A 3 6.05 -12.61 -22.63
N ARG A 4 7.00 -13.39 -22.11
CA ARG A 4 8.43 -13.30 -22.45
C ARG A 4 8.75 -14.35 -23.52
N VAL A 5 9.44 -13.96 -24.57
CA VAL A 5 9.67 -14.79 -25.76
C VAL A 5 11.16 -14.94 -26.02
N THR A 6 11.63 -16.18 -25.95
CA THR A 6 12.92 -16.59 -26.52
C THR A 6 12.66 -17.25 -27.86
N VAL A 7 13.16 -16.65 -28.95
CA VAL A 7 12.95 -17.14 -30.31
C VAL A 7 13.77 -18.43 -30.52
N PRO A 8 13.14 -19.59 -30.83
CA PRO A 8 13.86 -20.87 -30.96
C PRO A 8 14.91 -20.91 -32.08
N GLY A 9 14.78 -20.04 -33.09
CA GLY A 9 15.73 -19.93 -34.19
C GLY A 9 16.95 -19.06 -33.90
N LEU A 10 17.05 -18.46 -32.71
CA LEU A 10 18.18 -17.61 -32.31
C LEU A 10 18.94 -18.27 -31.15
N PHE A 11 20.18 -17.83 -30.94
CA PHE A 11 20.96 -18.24 -29.77
C PHE A 11 20.20 -17.85 -28.49
N PRO A 12 19.93 -18.79 -27.56
CA PRO A 12 19.19 -18.47 -26.36
C PRO A 12 20.02 -17.52 -25.48
N PRO A 13 19.54 -16.29 -25.22
CA PRO A 13 20.21 -15.38 -24.31
C PRO A 13 20.25 -15.99 -22.89
N PRO A 14 21.32 -15.73 -22.13
CA PRO A 14 21.47 -16.33 -20.80
C PRO A 14 20.44 -15.81 -19.80
N THR A 15 20.06 -14.53 -19.86
CA THR A 15 19.32 -13.85 -18.77
C THR A 15 18.31 -12.78 -19.20
N TYR A 16 18.15 -12.54 -20.51
CA TYR A 16 17.16 -11.62 -21.08
C TYR A 16 16.29 -12.34 -22.13
N SER A 17 15.24 -11.71 -22.65
CA SER A 17 14.40 -12.27 -23.72
C SER A 17 14.52 -11.49 -25.01
N HIS A 18 14.37 -12.18 -26.14
CA HIS A 18 14.35 -11.53 -27.44
C HIS A 18 13.16 -10.58 -27.60
N ALA A 19 12.03 -10.88 -26.94
CA ALA A 19 10.87 -10.00 -26.91
C ALA A 19 10.05 -10.16 -25.63
N SER A 20 9.58 -9.02 -25.10
CA SER A 20 8.47 -8.95 -24.14
C SER A 20 7.21 -8.52 -24.87
N VAL A 21 6.10 -9.25 -24.65
CA VAL A 21 4.79 -8.96 -25.22
C VAL A 21 3.82 -8.65 -24.08
N VAL A 22 3.07 -7.57 -24.25
CA VAL A 22 1.98 -7.15 -23.35
C VAL A 22 0.67 -7.11 -24.14
N GLU A 23 -0.43 -7.43 -23.48
CA GLU A 23 -1.76 -7.34 -24.07
C GLU A 23 -2.15 -5.88 -24.31
N ALA A 24 -2.90 -5.63 -25.39
CA ALA A 24 -3.44 -4.30 -25.66
C ALA A 24 -4.35 -3.83 -24.51
N GLY A 25 -4.25 -2.54 -24.15
CA GLY A 25 -4.97 -1.97 -23.01
C GLY A 25 -4.22 -2.04 -21.67
N THR A 26 -3.13 -2.82 -21.58
CA THR A 26 -2.29 -2.87 -20.37
C THR A 26 -1.66 -1.49 -20.08
N LYS A 27 -1.78 -1.01 -18.84
CA LYS A 27 -1.11 0.23 -18.41
C LYS A 27 0.41 0.05 -18.38
N LEU A 28 1.13 0.99 -18.99
CA LEU A 28 2.59 1.02 -19.01
C LEU A 28 3.11 2.24 -18.25
N ALA A 29 4.19 2.03 -17.50
CA ALA A 29 5.01 3.10 -16.95
C ALA A 29 6.30 3.21 -17.76
N PHE A 30 6.60 4.44 -18.18
CA PHE A 30 7.86 4.82 -18.81
C PHE A 30 8.66 5.58 -17.77
N LEU A 31 9.73 4.96 -17.25
CA LEU A 31 10.51 5.53 -16.17
C LEU A 31 11.65 6.38 -16.73
N ALA A 32 11.99 7.45 -16.01
CA ALA A 32 13.24 8.15 -16.22
C ALA A 32 14.43 7.23 -15.88
N GLY A 33 15.62 7.55 -16.38
CA GLY A 33 16.84 6.84 -16.01
C GLY A 33 17.05 6.84 -14.49
N ALA A 34 17.12 5.66 -13.90
CA ALA A 34 17.53 5.50 -12.52
C ALA A 34 19.04 5.73 -12.42
N VAL A 35 19.44 6.59 -11.48
CA VAL A 35 20.81 7.07 -11.30
C VAL A 35 21.32 6.71 -9.90
N PRO A 36 22.64 6.64 -9.65
CA PRO A 36 23.21 6.20 -8.38
C PRO A 36 23.27 7.33 -7.34
N LEU A 37 22.20 8.11 -7.21
CA LEU A 37 22.10 9.17 -6.22
C LEU A 37 21.41 8.67 -4.96
N ASP A 38 21.86 9.12 -3.79
CA ASP A 38 21.13 8.93 -2.54
C ASP A 38 20.01 9.97 -2.36
N ALA A 39 19.29 9.92 -1.23
CA ALA A 39 18.20 10.85 -0.93
C ALA A 39 18.64 12.32 -0.76
N LYS A 40 19.95 12.58 -0.60
CA LYS A 40 20.54 13.93 -0.53
C LYS A 40 21.02 14.42 -1.89
N GLY A 41 20.98 13.58 -2.91
CA GLY A 41 21.48 13.88 -4.25
C GLY A 41 22.99 13.63 -4.41
N GLU A 42 23.60 12.86 -3.53
CA GLU A 42 25.03 12.52 -3.59
C GLU A 42 25.25 11.20 -4.36
N VAL A 43 26.30 11.13 -5.18
CA VAL A 43 26.66 9.91 -5.92
C VAL A 43 27.18 8.84 -4.96
N VAL A 44 26.45 7.73 -4.87
CA VAL A 44 26.87 6.52 -4.15
C VAL A 44 27.84 5.72 -5.03
N GLY A 45 28.94 5.21 -4.48
CA GLY A 45 29.89 4.38 -5.23
C GLY A 45 30.76 5.17 -6.21
N ALA A 46 31.29 6.33 -5.80
CA ALA A 46 32.19 7.11 -6.64
C ALA A 46 33.38 6.27 -7.15
N GLY A 47 33.55 6.20 -8.48
CA GLY A 47 34.60 5.40 -9.12
C GLY A 47 34.35 3.89 -9.15
N ASP A 48 33.22 3.41 -8.61
CA ASP A 48 32.87 1.99 -8.52
C ASP A 48 31.56 1.71 -9.28
N PRO A 49 31.63 1.21 -10.52
CA PRO A 49 30.44 0.95 -11.33
C PRO A 49 29.57 -0.17 -10.75
N VAL A 50 30.13 -1.12 -10.00
CA VAL A 50 29.37 -2.22 -9.38
C VAL A 50 28.52 -1.67 -8.25
N ARG A 51 29.10 -0.86 -7.35
CA ARG A 51 28.35 -0.17 -6.29
C ARG A 51 27.30 0.80 -6.84
N GLN A 52 27.59 1.47 -7.93
CA GLN A 52 26.60 2.32 -8.61
C GLN A 52 25.45 1.50 -9.18
N ALA A 53 25.72 0.35 -9.78
CA ALA A 53 24.68 -0.54 -10.28
C ALA A 53 23.75 -1.02 -9.15
N GLU A 54 24.29 -1.37 -7.98
CA GLU A 54 23.49 -1.73 -6.79
C GLU A 54 22.54 -0.59 -6.39
N GLN A 55 23.04 0.64 -6.34
CA GLN A 55 22.23 1.82 -6.00
C GLN A 55 21.19 2.14 -7.07
N VAL A 56 21.57 2.06 -8.36
CA VAL A 56 20.66 2.29 -9.49
C VAL A 56 19.50 1.31 -9.45
N VAL A 57 19.77 0.03 -9.20
CA VAL A 57 18.73 -1.00 -9.03
C VAL A 57 17.80 -0.68 -7.84
N ALA A 58 18.36 -0.26 -6.71
CA ALA A 58 17.58 0.13 -5.54
C ALA A 58 16.64 1.31 -5.85
N ASN A 59 17.18 2.34 -6.51
CA ASN A 59 16.42 3.52 -6.91
C ASN A 59 15.36 3.19 -7.96
N LEU A 60 15.67 2.31 -8.93
CA LEU A 60 14.71 1.83 -9.91
C LEU A 60 13.53 1.10 -9.24
N ARG A 61 13.82 0.26 -8.24
CA ARG A 61 12.76 -0.43 -7.47
C ARG A 61 11.85 0.57 -6.76
N GLU A 62 12.39 1.64 -6.19
CA GLU A 62 11.60 2.69 -5.55
C GLU A 62 10.73 3.44 -6.57
N GLN A 63 11.28 3.79 -7.74
CA GLN A 63 10.51 4.39 -8.84
C GLN A 63 9.35 3.50 -9.27
N LEU A 64 9.59 2.19 -9.46
CA LEU A 64 8.56 1.22 -9.81
C LEU A 64 7.45 1.15 -8.77
N ARG A 65 7.82 1.07 -7.48
CA ARG A 65 6.86 1.01 -6.37
C ARG A 65 5.98 2.24 -6.29
N SER A 66 6.53 3.43 -6.55
CA SER A 66 5.78 4.68 -6.55
C SER A 66 4.61 4.71 -7.56
N VAL A 67 4.72 3.92 -8.63
CA VAL A 67 3.68 3.80 -9.68
C VAL A 67 2.86 2.50 -9.57
N GLY A 68 3.01 1.75 -8.47
CA GLY A 68 2.29 0.49 -8.25
C GLY A 68 2.82 -0.70 -9.07
N SER A 69 4.10 -0.66 -9.46
CA SER A 69 4.79 -1.73 -10.17
C SER A 69 5.93 -2.29 -9.32
N ASP A 70 6.66 -3.29 -9.83
CA ASP A 70 7.88 -3.84 -9.22
C ASP A 70 8.77 -4.45 -10.33
N LEU A 71 9.98 -4.88 -9.99
CA LEU A 71 10.99 -5.38 -10.94
C LEU A 71 10.47 -6.53 -11.83
N GLU A 72 9.60 -7.40 -11.30
CA GLU A 72 9.02 -8.51 -12.06
C GLU A 72 8.10 -8.08 -13.21
N HIS A 73 7.62 -6.83 -13.16
CA HIS A 73 6.74 -6.23 -14.17
C HIS A 73 7.49 -5.48 -15.27
N VAL A 74 8.82 -5.41 -15.18
CA VAL A 74 9.64 -4.76 -16.20
C VAL A 74 9.61 -5.56 -17.51
N VAL A 75 9.39 -4.86 -18.61
CA VAL A 75 9.27 -5.45 -19.96
C VAL A 75 10.42 -5.06 -20.88
N ALA A 76 11.05 -3.91 -20.65
CA ALA A 76 12.22 -3.47 -21.40
C ALA A 76 13.17 -2.65 -20.53
N THR A 77 14.48 -2.82 -20.71
CA THR A 77 15.50 -1.97 -20.09
C THR A 77 16.60 -1.58 -21.04
N ASP A 78 17.14 -0.38 -20.86
CA ASP A 78 18.42 0.04 -21.42
C ASP A 78 19.38 0.33 -20.27
N VAL A 79 20.51 -0.38 -20.26
CA VAL A 79 21.58 -0.28 -19.25
C VAL A 79 22.76 0.44 -19.87
N TYR A 80 23.08 1.61 -19.35
CA TYR A 80 24.18 2.45 -19.81
C TYR A 80 25.31 2.41 -18.80
N VAL A 81 26.53 2.13 -19.27
CA VAL A 81 27.74 2.06 -18.44
C VAL A 81 28.81 2.96 -19.03
N VAL A 82 29.37 3.88 -18.24
CA VAL A 82 30.49 4.74 -18.67
C VAL A 82 31.77 3.92 -18.70
N SER A 83 31.98 3.21 -19.80
CA SER A 83 33.18 2.41 -20.06
C SER A 83 33.26 2.00 -21.53
N GLY A 84 34.48 1.93 -22.06
CA GLY A 84 34.79 1.26 -23.32
C GLY A 84 35.21 -0.20 -23.15
N GLU A 85 35.33 -0.70 -21.91
CA GLU A 85 35.81 -2.05 -21.60
C GLU A 85 34.63 -3.02 -21.34
N PRO A 86 34.49 -4.10 -22.14
CA PRO A 86 33.44 -5.09 -21.95
C PRO A 86 33.43 -5.77 -20.58
N SER A 87 34.59 -5.92 -19.93
CA SER A 87 34.70 -6.48 -18.57
C SER A 87 33.92 -5.67 -17.53
N VAL A 88 33.94 -4.34 -17.64
CA VAL A 88 33.19 -3.44 -16.74
C VAL A 88 31.69 -3.55 -17.00
N LEU A 89 31.30 -3.64 -18.28
CA LEU A 89 29.91 -3.88 -18.67
C LEU A 89 29.40 -5.21 -18.11
N SER A 90 30.20 -6.29 -18.22
CA SER A 90 29.88 -7.59 -17.64
C SER A 90 29.71 -7.54 -16.12
N ALA A 91 30.59 -6.83 -15.40
CA ALA A 91 30.49 -6.70 -13.95
C ALA A 91 29.21 -5.96 -13.51
N VAL A 92 28.80 -4.91 -14.24
CA VAL A 92 27.51 -4.23 -14.00
C VAL A 92 26.35 -5.15 -14.33
N TRP A 93 26.46 -5.92 -15.41
CA TRP A 93 25.43 -6.84 -15.85
C TRP A 93 25.19 -7.96 -14.81
N GLU A 94 26.22 -8.47 -14.16
CA GLU A 94 26.09 -9.45 -13.05
C GLU A 94 25.21 -8.91 -11.91
N VAL A 95 25.32 -7.61 -11.57
CA VAL A 95 24.46 -6.96 -10.57
C VAL A 95 23.01 -6.90 -11.04
N VAL A 96 22.80 -6.54 -12.31
CA VAL A 96 21.47 -6.51 -12.93
C VAL A 96 20.84 -7.90 -12.92
N GLU A 97 21.60 -8.94 -13.26
CA GLU A 97 21.16 -10.33 -13.21
C GLU A 97 20.79 -10.78 -11.79
N ALA A 98 21.58 -10.39 -10.78
CA ALA A 98 21.33 -10.77 -9.38
C ALA A 98 20.16 -10.00 -8.73
N SER A 99 19.77 -8.85 -9.27
CA SER A 99 18.80 -7.93 -8.65
C SER A 99 17.34 -8.41 -8.61
N GLY A 100 17.03 -9.43 -9.41
CA GLY A 100 15.66 -9.88 -9.68
C GLY A 100 14.94 -9.05 -10.75
N LEU A 101 15.57 -8.03 -11.33
CA LEU A 101 15.15 -7.43 -12.60
C LEU A 101 15.10 -8.49 -13.73
N SER A 102 15.89 -9.55 -13.58
CA SER A 102 15.94 -10.75 -14.42
C SER A 102 14.93 -11.85 -14.03
N ARG A 103 14.07 -11.66 -13.02
CA ARG A 103 13.06 -12.68 -12.62
C ARG A 103 11.98 -12.78 -13.70
N GLY A 104 12.31 -13.59 -14.71
CA GLY A 104 11.66 -13.64 -16.00
C GLY A 104 12.47 -12.79 -17.00
N PRO A 105 13.11 -13.39 -18.01
CA PRO A 105 13.91 -12.64 -18.98
C PRO A 105 13.06 -11.56 -19.69
N HIS A 106 13.36 -10.28 -19.52
CA HIS A 106 12.77 -9.16 -20.28
C HIS A 106 13.71 -8.72 -21.41
N SER A 107 13.25 -7.91 -22.35
CA SER A 107 14.11 -7.36 -23.39
C SER A 107 15.07 -6.35 -22.78
N SER A 108 16.38 -6.49 -23.03
CA SER A 108 17.38 -5.61 -22.44
C SER A 108 18.49 -5.28 -23.42
N THR A 109 18.96 -4.04 -23.37
CA THR A 109 20.15 -3.57 -24.09
C THR A 109 21.22 -3.14 -23.08
N LEU A 110 22.47 -3.51 -23.33
CA LEU A 110 23.62 -3.07 -22.53
C LEU A 110 24.58 -2.28 -23.43
N LEU A 111 24.88 -1.03 -23.04
CA LEU A 111 25.72 -0.12 -23.83
C LEU A 111 26.85 0.47 -23.00
N GLY A 112 28.04 0.52 -23.61
CA GLY A 112 29.14 1.37 -23.17
C GLY A 112 28.95 2.78 -23.72
N VAL A 113 28.97 3.80 -22.85
CA VAL A 113 28.77 5.21 -23.21
C VAL A 113 29.94 6.08 -22.77
N ALA A 114 30.08 7.25 -23.40
CA ALA A 114 31.17 8.18 -23.09
C ALA A 114 30.94 8.98 -21.80
N CYS A 115 29.69 9.31 -21.48
CA CYS A 115 29.31 10.05 -20.28
C CYS A 115 27.83 9.87 -19.93
N LEU A 116 27.47 10.26 -18.71
CA LEU A 116 26.11 10.32 -18.19
C LEU A 116 25.86 11.70 -17.54
N GLY A 117 24.62 11.94 -17.08
CA GLY A 117 24.13 13.27 -16.71
C GLY A 117 24.80 13.91 -15.48
N TYR A 118 25.20 13.10 -14.49
CA TYR A 118 25.80 13.61 -13.25
C TYR A 118 27.32 13.40 -13.21
N THR A 119 28.02 14.34 -12.57
CA THR A 119 29.47 14.20 -12.34
C THR A 119 29.75 12.98 -11.47
N GLY A 120 30.59 12.07 -11.96
CA GLY A 120 30.93 10.83 -11.26
C GLY A 120 29.93 9.67 -11.45
N GLN A 121 28.87 9.88 -12.24
CA GLN A 121 27.95 8.82 -12.62
C GLN A 121 28.57 7.90 -13.67
N LEU A 122 28.47 6.59 -13.43
CA LEU A 122 29.03 5.50 -14.22
C LEU A 122 27.95 4.53 -14.70
N VAL A 123 26.80 4.46 -14.04
CA VAL A 123 25.70 3.56 -14.42
C VAL A 123 24.37 4.31 -14.47
N GLU A 124 23.55 3.99 -15.45
CA GLU A 124 22.14 4.41 -15.55
C GLU A 124 21.30 3.25 -16.09
N ILE A 125 20.10 3.06 -15.55
CA ILE A 125 19.14 2.09 -16.08
C ILE A 125 17.83 2.80 -16.37
N THR A 126 17.40 2.76 -17.62
CA THR A 126 16.05 3.15 -18.03
C THR A 126 15.18 1.91 -18.15
N ALA A 127 13.93 1.98 -17.69
CA ALA A 127 13.00 0.85 -17.74
C ALA A 127 11.61 1.26 -18.23
N THR A 128 11.01 0.37 -19.01
CA THR A 128 9.56 0.35 -19.26
C THR A 128 8.97 -0.85 -18.53
N ALA A 129 7.89 -0.61 -17.77
CA ALA A 129 7.25 -1.63 -16.98
C ALA A 129 5.74 -1.65 -17.21
N VAL A 130 5.14 -2.82 -17.05
CA VAL A 130 3.71 -2.91 -16.83
C VAL A 130 3.43 -2.32 -15.45
N VAL A 131 2.47 -1.41 -15.38
CA VAL A 131 1.80 -1.15 -14.12
C VAL A 131 0.69 -2.17 -14.10
N PRO A 132 0.77 -3.22 -13.27
CA PRO A 132 -0.37 -4.10 -13.14
C PRO A 132 -1.54 -3.18 -12.84
N GLU A 133 -2.64 -3.37 -13.56
CA GLU A 133 -3.90 -2.94 -12.99
C GLU A 133 -3.86 -3.58 -11.60
N ARG A 134 -3.76 -2.75 -10.55
CA ARG A 134 -4.44 -3.15 -9.33
C ARG A 134 -5.78 -3.51 -9.85
N GLU A 135 -6.09 -4.79 -9.78
CA GLU A 135 -7.39 -5.28 -10.11
C GLU A 135 -8.38 -4.27 -9.52
N GLU A 136 -8.94 -3.41 -10.38
CA GLU A 136 -10.20 -2.72 -10.10
C GLU A 136 -11.34 -3.76 -10.17
N GLY A 137 -11.00 -5.06 -10.04
CA GLY A 137 -11.77 -6.26 -10.29
C GLY A 137 -11.08 -7.50 -9.69
N GLY A 138 -10.62 -7.35 -8.45
CA GLY A 138 -10.04 -8.37 -7.57
C GLY A 138 -10.70 -8.40 -6.20
N VAL A 139 -11.70 -7.55 -6.03
CA VAL A 139 -12.83 -7.78 -5.13
C VAL A 139 -13.88 -8.50 -5.97
N THR A 140 -13.60 -9.73 -6.41
CA THR A 140 -14.69 -10.61 -6.89
C THR A 140 -15.44 -11.26 -5.74
N ALA A 141 -14.96 -11.08 -4.51
CA ALA A 141 -15.79 -11.17 -3.32
C ALA A 141 -15.76 -9.82 -2.62
N GLU A 142 -16.92 -9.16 -2.59
CA GLU A 142 -17.20 -8.07 -1.66
C GLU A 142 -16.64 -8.44 -0.27
N PRO A 143 -15.92 -7.54 0.44
CA PRO A 143 -15.31 -7.91 1.71
C PRO A 143 -16.33 -8.57 2.63
N VAL A 144 -15.98 -9.73 3.17
CA VAL A 144 -16.88 -10.52 3.99
C VAL A 144 -16.83 -9.93 5.40
N LEU A 145 -18.00 -9.55 5.92
CA LEU A 145 -18.13 -9.21 7.32
C LEU A 145 -18.14 -10.49 8.15
N ARG A 146 -17.18 -10.63 9.05
CA ARG A 146 -17.09 -11.78 9.96
C ARG A 146 -16.62 -11.37 11.34
N ARG A 147 -16.83 -12.24 12.33
CA ARG A 147 -16.22 -12.10 13.66
C ARG A 147 -14.69 -12.06 13.52
N ALA A 148 -14.06 -11.14 14.25
CA ALA A 148 -12.61 -11.12 14.41
C ALA A 148 -12.16 -12.34 15.21
N VAL A 149 -11.03 -12.91 14.81
CA VAL A 149 -10.30 -13.93 15.57
C VAL A 149 -9.02 -13.34 16.13
N ALA A 150 -8.40 -14.00 17.12
CA ALA A 150 -7.17 -13.51 17.76
C ALA A 150 -6.05 -13.17 16.77
N ALA A 151 -5.94 -13.91 15.66
CA ALA A 151 -4.96 -13.67 14.60
C ALA A 151 -5.19 -12.33 13.86
N ASP A 152 -6.42 -11.80 13.85
CA ASP A 152 -6.74 -10.53 13.19
C ASP A 152 -6.28 -9.31 14.01
N ALA A 153 -5.99 -9.46 15.31
CA ALA A 153 -5.89 -8.33 16.24
C ALA A 153 -4.87 -7.27 15.82
N ARG A 154 -3.72 -7.69 15.28
CA ARG A 154 -2.73 -6.75 14.75
C ARG A 154 -3.26 -5.99 13.53
N ALA A 155 -3.88 -6.69 12.59
CA ALA A 155 -4.42 -6.08 11.39
C ALA A 155 -5.57 -5.11 11.69
N VAL A 156 -6.42 -5.45 12.67
CA VAL A 156 -7.48 -4.56 13.18
C VAL A 156 -6.88 -3.28 13.79
N ALA A 157 -5.85 -3.41 14.63
CA ALA A 157 -5.15 -2.27 15.20
C ALA A 157 -4.51 -1.38 14.12
N ASP A 158 -3.88 -2.00 13.12
CA ASP A 158 -3.23 -1.26 12.03
C ASP A 158 -4.26 -0.53 11.14
N VAL A 159 -5.46 -1.10 10.93
CA VAL A 159 -6.58 -0.39 10.28
C VAL A 159 -7.03 0.79 11.12
N TRP A 160 -7.18 0.62 12.43
CA TRP A 160 -7.56 1.69 13.34
C TRP A 160 -6.55 2.85 13.26
N LEU A 161 -5.25 2.57 13.37
CA LEU A 161 -4.17 3.57 13.32
C LEU A 161 -4.21 4.37 12.01
N ARG A 162 -4.19 3.69 10.85
CA ARG A 162 -4.24 4.36 9.55
C ARG A 162 -5.52 5.19 9.37
N SER A 163 -6.65 4.68 9.88
CA SER A 163 -7.94 5.34 9.73
C SER A 163 -8.07 6.58 10.61
N TYR A 164 -7.58 6.48 11.84
CA TYR A 164 -7.55 7.55 12.83
C TYR A 164 -6.70 8.71 12.30
N ASP A 165 -5.44 8.44 11.94
CA ASP A 165 -4.50 9.48 11.45
C ASP A 165 -5.05 10.18 10.19
N ALA A 166 -5.71 9.44 9.31
CA ALA A 166 -6.30 10.00 8.09
C ALA A 166 -7.59 10.81 8.32
N ALA A 167 -8.39 10.44 9.33
CA ALA A 167 -9.68 11.09 9.59
C ALA A 167 -9.58 12.24 10.60
N LEU A 168 -8.59 12.18 11.50
CA LEU A 168 -8.48 13.04 12.68
C LEU A 168 -7.08 13.64 12.82
N PRO A 169 -6.51 14.28 11.78
CA PRO A 169 -5.12 14.75 11.80
C PRO A 169 -4.84 15.82 12.87
N THR A 170 -5.88 16.45 13.42
CA THR A 170 -5.80 17.48 14.45
C THR A 170 -6.05 16.97 15.87
N VAL A 171 -6.54 15.72 16.01
CA VAL A 171 -6.87 15.15 17.33
C VAL A 171 -5.65 14.46 17.88
N VAL A 172 -5.28 14.80 19.12
CA VAL A 172 -4.14 14.19 19.79
C VAL A 172 -4.45 12.72 20.08
N ARG A 173 -3.59 11.81 19.61
CA ARG A 173 -3.64 10.41 20.02
C ARG A 173 -2.68 10.21 21.21
N PRO A 174 -3.19 9.98 22.43
CA PRO A 174 -2.35 9.91 23.64
C PRO A 174 -1.54 8.60 23.74
N ARG A 175 -1.90 7.57 22.98
CA ARG A 175 -1.29 6.23 23.01
C ARG A 175 -0.34 6.01 21.86
N SER A 176 0.77 5.34 22.11
CA SER A 176 1.70 4.91 21.05
C SER A 176 1.07 3.83 20.17
N ASP A 177 1.65 3.59 18.99
CA ASP A 177 1.18 2.52 18.09
C ASP A 177 1.24 1.14 18.74
N ASP A 178 2.26 0.90 19.56
CA ASP A 178 2.43 -0.38 20.24
C ASP A 178 1.41 -0.54 21.38
N ASP A 179 1.13 0.52 22.15
CA ASP A 179 0.05 0.49 23.15
C ASP A 179 -1.31 0.17 22.49
N VAL A 180 -1.59 0.76 21.32
CA VAL A 180 -2.82 0.48 20.56
C VAL A 180 -2.85 -0.98 20.12
N ARG A 181 -1.76 -1.49 19.53
CA ARG A 181 -1.68 -2.90 19.09
C ARG A 181 -1.87 -3.88 20.25
N ASP A 182 -1.27 -3.59 21.40
CA ASP A 182 -1.40 -4.43 22.60
C ASP A 182 -2.83 -4.37 23.15
N TYR A 183 -3.47 -3.19 23.21
CA TYR A 183 -4.86 -3.07 23.61
C TYR A 183 -5.82 -3.87 22.71
N PHE A 184 -5.62 -3.83 21.39
CA PHE A 184 -6.44 -4.62 20.46
C PHE A 184 -6.23 -6.12 20.62
N ARG A 185 -4.98 -6.55 20.86
CA ARG A 185 -4.60 -7.96 21.06
C ARG A 185 -5.13 -8.52 22.37
N GLU A 186 -5.03 -7.77 23.45
CA GLU A 186 -5.26 -8.26 24.81
C GLU A 186 -6.69 -8.01 25.28
N VAL A 187 -7.35 -6.96 24.77
CA VAL A 187 -8.66 -6.52 25.26
C VAL A 187 -9.73 -6.54 24.16
N VAL A 188 -9.53 -5.80 23.06
CA VAL A 188 -10.62 -5.54 22.11
C VAL A 188 -11.05 -6.81 21.38
N VAL A 189 -10.12 -7.51 20.73
CA VAL A 189 -10.46 -8.72 19.96
C VAL A 189 -10.90 -9.89 20.86
N PRO A 190 -10.23 -10.16 22.01
CA PRO A 190 -10.63 -11.28 22.87
C PRO A 190 -11.94 -11.04 23.64
N SER A 191 -12.23 -9.80 24.05
CA SER A 191 -13.29 -9.52 25.04
C SER A 191 -14.48 -8.75 24.50
N ARG A 192 -14.39 -8.11 23.32
CA ARG A 192 -15.49 -7.32 22.74
C ARG A 192 -16.08 -7.97 21.50
N GLU A 193 -17.28 -7.55 21.14
CA GLU A 193 -17.89 -7.98 19.88
C GLU A 193 -17.26 -7.21 18.70
N THR A 194 -16.04 -7.62 18.32
CA THR A 194 -15.27 -7.09 17.18
C THR A 194 -15.53 -7.82 15.86
N TRP A 195 -16.02 -7.11 14.85
CA TRP A 195 -16.24 -7.58 13.49
C TRP A 195 -15.23 -6.95 12.54
N VAL A 196 -14.87 -7.68 11.48
CA VAL A 196 -13.92 -7.24 10.46
C VAL A 196 -14.52 -7.37 9.07
N ALA A 197 -14.10 -6.49 8.17
CA ALA A 197 -14.28 -6.63 6.73
C ALA A 197 -12.99 -7.24 6.19
N ALA A 198 -13.07 -8.50 5.76
CA ALA A 198 -11.94 -9.23 5.20
C ALA A 198 -12.10 -9.39 3.68
N THR A 199 -11.06 -9.08 2.93
CA THR A 199 -11.00 -9.33 1.48
C THR A 199 -10.83 -10.83 1.19
N GLY A 200 -10.94 -11.23 -0.08
CA GLY A 200 -10.82 -12.63 -0.49
C GLY A 200 -9.44 -13.27 -0.19
N ASP A 201 -8.39 -12.46 -0.12
CA ASP A 201 -7.03 -12.84 0.27
C ASP A 201 -6.77 -12.71 1.78
N GLY A 202 -7.78 -12.32 2.57
CA GLY A 202 -7.71 -12.27 4.03
C GLY A 202 -7.18 -10.96 4.62
N GLU A 203 -6.93 -9.94 3.80
CA GLU A 203 -6.59 -8.59 4.28
C GLU A 203 -7.77 -8.00 5.07
N ILE A 204 -7.48 -7.42 6.23
CA ILE A 204 -8.47 -6.69 7.03
C ILE A 204 -8.48 -5.24 6.58
N VAL A 205 -9.61 -4.80 6.05
CA VAL A 205 -9.78 -3.46 5.45
C VAL A 205 -10.78 -2.58 6.22
N GLY A 206 -11.41 -3.16 7.24
CA GLY A 206 -12.40 -2.49 8.05
C GLY A 206 -12.66 -3.22 9.35
N MET A 207 -13.10 -2.48 10.37
CA MET A 207 -13.43 -3.02 11.68
C MET A 207 -14.62 -2.29 12.31
N MET A 208 -15.38 -3.03 13.11
CA MET A 208 -16.48 -2.54 13.92
C MET A 208 -16.43 -3.21 15.29
N VAL A 209 -16.59 -2.46 16.38
CA VAL A 209 -16.62 -3.01 17.74
C VAL A 209 -17.92 -2.60 18.41
N LEU A 210 -18.71 -3.58 18.82
CA LEU A 210 -19.88 -3.38 19.68
C LEU A 210 -19.52 -3.65 21.14
N ALA A 211 -19.99 -2.78 22.02
CA ALA A 211 -19.91 -2.89 23.47
C ALA A 211 -21.33 -2.76 24.06
N GLY A 212 -22.06 -3.87 24.10
CA GLY A 212 -23.50 -3.83 24.38
C GLY A 212 -24.25 -3.13 23.24
N ASP A 213 -25.08 -2.15 23.58
CA ASP A 213 -25.84 -1.32 22.62
C ASP A 213 -25.08 -0.06 22.18
N GLU A 214 -23.75 -0.08 22.27
CA GLU A 214 -22.89 0.99 21.78
C GLU A 214 -22.00 0.50 20.63
N LEU A 215 -22.06 1.21 19.51
CA LEU A 215 -21.07 1.16 18.44
C LEU A 215 -19.83 1.95 18.90
N SER A 216 -19.01 1.29 19.71
CA SER A 216 -17.83 1.91 20.34
C SER A 216 -16.73 2.26 19.35
N GLN A 217 -16.63 1.53 18.23
CA GLN A 217 -15.64 1.82 17.18
C GLN A 217 -16.14 1.37 15.80
N LEU A 218 -15.88 2.19 14.78
CA LEU A 218 -16.10 1.87 13.36
C LEU A 218 -15.03 2.56 12.50
N TYR A 219 -14.16 1.79 11.88
CA TYR A 219 -13.07 2.30 11.05
C TYR A 219 -12.90 1.51 9.77
N LEU A 220 -12.58 2.22 8.69
CA LEU A 220 -12.26 1.66 7.38
C LEU A 220 -10.93 2.22 6.92
N ASP A 221 -10.09 1.33 6.40
CA ASP A 221 -8.85 1.70 5.74
C ASP A 221 -9.13 2.80 4.70
N PRO A 222 -8.35 3.89 4.65
CA PRO A 222 -8.62 5.03 3.76
C PRO A 222 -8.84 4.64 2.29
N GLY A 223 -8.11 3.62 1.79
CA GLY A 223 -8.25 3.15 0.39
C GLY A 223 -9.57 2.41 0.10
N TRP A 224 -10.29 2.02 1.15
CA TRP A 224 -11.52 1.21 1.10
C TRP A 224 -12.79 1.97 1.45
N ARG A 225 -12.68 3.28 1.76
CA ARG A 225 -13.83 4.16 2.01
C ARG A 225 -14.65 4.39 0.74
N GLY A 226 -15.93 4.72 0.91
CA GLY A 226 -16.84 5.00 -0.22
C GLY A 226 -17.32 3.78 -1.00
N ARG A 227 -17.07 2.56 -0.52
CA ARG A 227 -17.42 1.29 -1.19
C ARG A 227 -18.60 0.54 -0.54
N GLY A 228 -19.42 1.21 0.26
CA GLY A 228 -20.58 0.60 0.94
C GLY A 228 -20.29 -0.29 2.16
N ILE A 229 -19.02 -0.56 2.49
CA ILE A 229 -18.63 -1.42 3.63
C ILE A 229 -19.11 -0.83 4.97
N GLY A 230 -19.00 0.50 5.13
CA GLY A 230 -19.50 1.19 6.33
C GLY A 230 -21.00 1.01 6.50
N ASP A 231 -21.77 1.09 5.41
CA ASP A 231 -23.22 0.92 5.43
C ASP A 231 -23.60 -0.49 5.90
N ARG A 232 -22.85 -1.49 5.44
CA ARG A 232 -23.03 -2.88 5.87
C ARG A 232 -22.68 -3.10 7.33
N PHE A 233 -21.63 -2.46 7.83
CA PHE A 233 -21.32 -2.48 9.27
C PHE A 233 -22.44 -1.85 10.09
N VAL A 234 -22.97 -0.69 9.69
CA VAL A 234 -24.08 -0.05 10.41
C VAL A 234 -25.35 -0.89 10.35
N ALA A 235 -25.67 -1.49 9.21
CA ALA A 235 -26.81 -2.41 9.10
C ALA A 235 -26.66 -3.62 10.05
N LEU A 236 -25.47 -4.22 10.08
CA LEU A 236 -25.15 -5.30 11.01
C LEU A 236 -25.24 -4.83 12.47
N ALA A 237 -24.69 -3.66 12.81
CA ALA A 237 -24.76 -3.11 14.16
C ALA A 237 -26.22 -2.97 14.65
N LYS A 238 -27.11 -2.46 13.79
CA LYS A 238 -28.54 -2.33 14.09
C LYS A 238 -29.24 -3.67 14.24
N GLU A 239 -28.88 -4.65 13.42
CA GLU A 239 -29.39 -6.04 13.56
C GLU A 239 -28.98 -6.65 14.91
N ARG A 240 -27.76 -6.35 15.38
CA ARG A 240 -27.23 -6.83 16.66
C ARG A 240 -27.80 -6.08 17.87
N SER A 241 -28.28 -4.85 17.68
CA SER A 241 -28.86 -4.00 18.72
C SER A 241 -30.30 -3.58 18.38
N PRO A 242 -31.27 -4.51 18.40
CA PRO A 242 -32.66 -4.24 18.02
C PRO A 242 -33.40 -3.30 18.97
N GLY A 243 -32.86 -3.01 20.16
CA GLY A 243 -33.42 -2.06 21.12
C GLY A 243 -33.04 -0.59 20.86
N GLY A 244 -32.16 -0.34 19.90
CA GLY A 244 -31.52 0.96 19.66
C GLY A 244 -30.00 0.86 19.82
N LEU A 245 -29.28 1.82 19.24
CA LEU A 245 -27.82 1.81 19.16
C LEU A 245 -27.26 3.22 19.40
N GLY A 246 -26.33 3.35 20.33
CA GLY A 246 -25.59 4.59 20.60
C GLY A 246 -24.19 4.58 19.99
N LEU A 247 -23.60 5.76 19.78
CA LEU A 247 -22.17 5.91 19.46
C LEU A 247 -21.66 7.28 19.86
N TRP A 248 -20.35 7.40 19.97
CA TRP A 248 -19.62 8.66 20.13
C TRP A 248 -18.73 8.92 18.92
N THR A 249 -18.63 10.18 18.52
CA THR A 249 -17.65 10.62 17.51
C THR A 249 -17.19 12.05 17.80
N PHE A 250 -15.97 12.40 17.43
CA PHE A 250 -15.47 13.76 17.66
C PHE A 250 -16.24 14.80 16.85
N GLN A 251 -16.44 15.98 17.43
CA GLN A 251 -17.17 17.07 16.77
C GLN A 251 -16.46 17.55 15.50
N VAL A 252 -15.13 17.50 15.48
CA VAL A 252 -14.30 17.83 14.31
C VAL A 252 -14.44 16.81 13.16
N ASN A 253 -15.02 15.63 13.40
CA ASN A 253 -15.16 14.57 12.41
C ASN A 253 -16.43 14.74 11.55
N GLU A 254 -16.53 15.85 10.81
CA GLU A 254 -17.70 16.11 9.96
C GLU A 254 -18.06 14.97 8.97
N PRO A 255 -17.09 14.23 8.38
CA PRO A 255 -17.42 13.09 7.53
C PRO A 255 -18.18 11.99 8.29
N ALA A 256 -17.83 11.72 9.55
CA ALA A 256 -18.53 10.74 10.37
C ALA A 256 -19.94 11.20 10.74
N HIS A 257 -20.15 12.49 11.01
CA HIS A 257 -21.48 13.04 11.32
C HIS A 257 -22.42 12.82 10.13
N ARG A 258 -22.03 13.24 8.93
CA ARG A 258 -22.80 13.00 7.70
C ARG A 258 -23.05 11.51 7.46
N PHE A 259 -22.08 10.66 7.79
CA PHE A 259 -22.21 9.22 7.68
C PHE A 259 -23.21 8.63 8.67
N TYR A 260 -23.28 9.10 9.91
CA TYR A 260 -24.24 8.56 10.89
C TYR A 260 -25.65 9.13 10.69
N GLU A 261 -25.76 10.43 10.41
CA GLU A 261 -27.04 11.10 10.15
C GLU A 261 -27.79 10.49 8.95
N ARG A 262 -27.08 10.15 7.85
CA ARG A 262 -27.72 9.47 6.70
C ARG A 262 -28.24 8.06 7.06
N HIS A 263 -27.71 7.46 8.13
CA HIS A 263 -28.20 6.19 8.66
C HIS A 263 -29.28 6.40 9.75
N GLY A 264 -29.80 7.61 9.92
CA GLY A 264 -30.89 7.89 10.86
C GLY A 264 -30.46 7.94 12.33
N PHE A 265 -29.16 8.10 12.59
CA PHE A 265 -28.72 8.50 13.92
C PHE A 265 -28.99 10.00 14.14
N VAL A 266 -29.31 10.37 15.37
CA VAL A 266 -29.56 11.76 15.76
C VAL A 266 -28.60 12.14 16.88
N ALA A 267 -28.00 13.32 16.79
CA ALA A 267 -27.17 13.87 17.85
C ALA A 267 -28.03 14.18 19.09
N VAL A 268 -27.66 13.63 20.24
CA VAL A 268 -28.41 13.78 21.50
C VAL A 268 -27.63 14.51 22.59
N GLU A 269 -26.30 14.54 22.50
CA GLU A 269 -25.43 15.13 23.52
C GLU A 269 -24.13 15.62 22.87
N TYR A 270 -23.64 16.78 23.33
CA TYR A 270 -22.35 17.33 22.94
C TYR A 270 -21.55 17.59 24.21
N THR A 271 -20.27 17.19 24.23
CA THR A 271 -19.36 17.45 25.36
C THR A 271 -18.29 18.47 24.97
N ASP A 272 -17.47 18.85 25.94
CA ASP A 272 -16.25 19.62 25.70
C ASP A 272 -14.97 18.77 25.73
N GLY A 273 -15.12 17.44 25.70
CA GLY A 273 -14.00 16.48 25.65
C GLY A 273 -13.25 16.28 26.96
N ARG A 274 -13.65 16.93 28.07
CA ARG A 274 -12.91 16.82 29.35
C ARG A 274 -12.86 15.40 29.91
N ASP A 275 -13.78 14.54 29.51
CA ASP A 275 -13.90 13.19 30.07
C ASP A 275 -13.34 12.09 29.15
N ASN A 276 -12.95 12.42 27.91
CA ASN A 276 -12.27 11.46 27.01
C ASN A 276 -10.74 11.62 27.05
N GLU A 277 -10.05 10.60 26.54
CA GLU A 277 -8.60 10.47 26.65
C GLU A 277 -7.87 11.50 25.78
N GLU A 278 -8.44 11.80 24.63
CA GLU A 278 -7.95 12.72 23.60
C GLU A 278 -8.13 14.19 23.99
N ARG A 279 -8.96 14.49 25.01
CA ARG A 279 -9.36 15.85 25.42
C ARG A 279 -10.01 16.65 24.29
N GLU A 280 -10.72 15.96 23.39
CA GLU A 280 -11.32 16.53 22.18
C GLU A 280 -12.85 16.52 22.30
N PRO A 281 -13.55 17.64 22.08
CA PRO A 281 -15.01 17.67 22.05
C PRO A 281 -15.62 16.56 21.18
N ASP A 282 -16.54 15.79 21.76
CA ASP A 282 -17.26 14.73 21.08
C ASP A 282 -18.78 14.93 21.15
N VAL A 283 -19.48 14.16 20.33
CA VAL A 283 -20.93 14.18 20.20
C VAL A 283 -21.45 12.74 20.27
N ARG A 284 -22.49 12.55 21.07
CA ARG A 284 -23.24 11.30 21.17
C ARG A 284 -24.35 11.29 20.14
N TYR A 285 -24.43 10.20 19.41
CA TYR A 285 -25.50 9.90 18.48
C TYR A 285 -26.30 8.69 18.96
N GLU A 286 -27.61 8.74 18.79
CA GLU A 286 -28.51 7.60 19.05
C GLU A 286 -29.35 7.27 17.83
N TRP A 287 -29.50 5.98 17.57
CA TRP A 287 -30.47 5.44 16.63
C TRP A 287 -31.51 4.62 17.40
N ARG A 288 -32.78 4.80 17.01
CA ARG A 288 -33.91 3.99 17.50
C ARG A 288 -34.61 3.37 16.28
N PRO A 289 -35.05 2.09 16.36
CA PRO A 289 -35.72 1.39 15.28
C PRO A 289 -37.08 1.98 14.90
#